data_AF-A0A7V2CVV6-F1
#
_entry.id   AF-A0A7V2CVV6-F1
#
_cell.length_a   1.000
_cell.length_b   1.000
_cell.length_c   1.000
_cell.angle_alpha   90.00
_cell.angle_beta   90.00
_cell.angle_gamma   90.00
#
_symmetry.space_group_name_H-M   'P 1'
#
loop_
_entity.id
_entity.type
_entity.pdbx_description
1 polymer ?
#
loop_
_entity_poly.entity_id
_entity_poly.type
_entity_poly.pdbx_seq_one_letter_code
_entity_poly.pdbx_strand_id
1 'polypeptide(L)' 'MLRDDRFYWLPEPPGVETTFRRFTEPFQASPRRWPDAWLAAVAQAAGLELVTFDAGFRSFPGLHLRLLS' A
#
# COMPACT_ATOMS: atom_id res chain seq x y z
N MET A 1 -12.80 24.80 -2.27
CA MET A 1 -12.52 23.55 -1.55
C MET A 1 -11.33 22.90 -2.26
N LEU A 2 -10.22 22.74 -1.53
CA LEU A 2 -8.89 22.19 -1.87
C LEU A 2 -8.32 22.47 -3.29
N ARG A 3 -7.44 23.47 -3.38
CA ARG A 3 -6.49 23.61 -4.49
C ARG A 3 -5.07 23.56 -3.92
N ASP A 4 -4.75 22.38 -3.39
CA ASP A 4 -3.42 22.05 -2.86
C ASP A 4 -2.91 20.88 -3.69
N ASP A 5 -1.89 21.15 -4.51
CA ASP A 5 -1.36 20.18 -5.49
C ASP A 5 -0.69 18.97 -4.82
N ARG A 6 -0.51 19.00 -3.49
CA ARG A 6 -0.01 17.86 -2.70
C ARG A 6 -1.07 16.76 -2.50
N PHE A 7 -2.35 17.07 -2.73
CA PHE A 7 -3.45 16.12 -2.57
C PHE A 7 -4.16 15.92 -3.88
N TYR A 8 -4.32 14.67 -4.27
CA TYR A 8 -5.15 14.30 -5.42
C TYR A 8 -6.08 13.17 -5.02
N TRP A 9 -7.25 13.13 -5.65
CA TRP A 9 -8.15 11.99 -5.54
C TRP A 9 -7.63 10.87 -6.43
N LEU A 10 -7.49 9.68 -5.86
CA LEU A 10 -7.16 8.47 -6.60
C LEU A 10 -8.39 7.55 -6.60
N PRO A 11 -9.07 7.33 -7.73
CA PRO A 11 -10.04 6.24 -7.81
C PRO A 11 -9.34 4.91 -7.57
N GLU A 12 -10.07 3.91 -7.07
CA GLU A 12 -9.48 2.61 -6.75
C GLU A 12 -8.70 2.03 -7.97
N PRO A 13 -7.38 1.82 -7.84
CA PRO A 13 -6.58 1.31 -8.95
C PRO A 13 -7.02 -0.10 -9.37
N PRO A 14 -6.99 -0.42 -10.68
CA PRO A 14 -7.21 -1.79 -11.13
C PRO A 14 -6.20 -2.75 -10.50
N GLY A 15 -6.69 -3.90 -10.00
CA GLY A 15 -5.82 -4.95 -9.44
C GLY A 15 -5.44 -4.80 -7.97
N VAL A 16 -5.99 -3.81 -7.26
CA VAL A 16 -5.82 -3.68 -5.79
C VAL A 16 -6.26 -4.95 -5.08
N GLU A 17 -7.47 -5.45 -5.35
CA GLU A 17 -8.00 -6.66 -4.70
C GLU A 17 -7.09 -7.88 -4.93
N THR A 18 -6.63 -8.09 -6.17
CA THR A 18 -5.71 -9.19 -6.49
C THR A 18 -4.39 -9.07 -5.72
N THR A 19 -3.83 -7.85 -5.66
CA THR A 19 -2.58 -7.58 -4.95
C THR A 19 -2.76 -7.74 -3.43
N PHE A 20 -3.88 -7.25 -2.90
CA PHE A 20 -4.24 -7.34 -1.50
C PHE A 20 -4.41 -8.80 -1.04
N ARG A 21 -5.09 -9.62 -1.85
CA ARG A 21 -5.20 -11.07 -1.61
C ARG A 21 -3.82 -11.72 -1.58
N ARG A 22 -2.95 -11.42 -2.56
CA ARG A 22 -1.58 -11.95 -2.57
C ARG A 22 -0.77 -11.56 -1.33
N PHE A 23 -0.97 -10.36 -0.78
CA PHE A 23 -0.30 -9.93 0.44
C PHE A 23 -0.87 -10.52 1.73
N THR A 24 -2.13 -10.97 1.70
CA THR A 24 -2.82 -11.55 2.86
C THR A 24 -2.88 -13.08 2.84
N GLU A 25 -2.68 -13.72 1.68
CA GLU A 25 -2.60 -15.18 1.49
C GLU A 25 -1.66 -15.88 2.51
N PRO A 26 -0.45 -15.38 2.80
CA PRO A 26 0.45 -16.02 3.78
C PRO A 26 -0.03 -15.90 5.23
N PHE A 27 -0.99 -15.01 5.51
CA PHE A 27 -1.44 -14.64 6.84
C PHE A 27 -2.96 -14.78 6.93
N GLN A 28 -3.48 -16.01 6.75
CA GLN A 28 -4.92 -16.30 6.76
C GLN A 28 -5.68 -15.82 8.02
N ALA A 29 -5.00 -15.38 9.08
CA ALA A 29 -5.62 -14.77 10.26
C ALA A 29 -4.71 -13.75 10.98
N SER A 30 -4.27 -12.68 10.30
CA SER A 30 -3.61 -11.54 10.98
C SER A 30 -4.33 -10.22 10.71
N PRO A 31 -5.45 -9.93 11.41
CA PRO A 31 -6.22 -8.69 11.23
C PRO A 31 -5.38 -7.42 11.42
N ARG A 32 -4.32 -7.50 12.24
CA ARG A 32 -3.38 -6.39 12.47
C ARG A 32 -2.61 -5.97 11.21
N ARG A 33 -2.46 -6.86 10.22
CA ARG A 33 -1.69 -6.61 9.00
C ARG A 33 -2.55 -6.20 7.81
N TRP A 34 -3.87 -6.31 7.90
CA TRP A 34 -4.78 -5.97 6.80
C TRP A 34 -4.69 -4.49 6.39
N PRO A 35 -4.59 -3.51 7.30
CA PRO A 35 -4.45 -2.12 6.91
C PRO A 35 -3.16 -1.87 6.09
N ASP A 36 -2.03 -2.40 6.57
CA ASP A 36 -0.74 -2.25 5.88
C ASP A 36 -0.74 -2.96 4.53
N ALA A 37 -1.31 -4.16 4.46
CA ALA A 37 -1.44 -4.92 3.22
C ALA A 37 -2.33 -4.20 2.21
N TRP A 38 -3.43 -3.58 2.65
CA TRP A 38 -4.30 -2.81 1.77
C TRP A 38 -3.58 -1.56 1.24
N LEU A 39 -2.90 -0.82 2.12
CA LEU A 39 -2.15 0.37 1.71
C LEU A 39 -1.02 0.02 0.73
N ALA A 40 -0.27 -1.05 1.01
CA ALA A 40 0.77 -1.56 0.11
C ALA A 40 0.19 -2.00 -1.24
N ALA A 41 -0.99 -2.64 -1.25
CA ALA A 41 -1.66 -3.07 -2.47
C ALA A 41 -2.11 -1.88 -3.32
N VAL A 42 -2.68 -0.83 -2.71
CA VAL A 42 -3.04 0.41 -3.40
C VAL A 42 -1.81 1.07 -4.01
N ALA A 43 -0.74 1.25 -3.23
CA ALA A 43 0.49 1.86 -3.71
C ALA A 43 1.10 1.08 -4.89
N GLN A 44 1.16 -0.25 -4.77
CA GLN A 44 1.70 -1.09 -5.84
C GLN A 44 0.81 -1.10 -7.09
N ALA A 45 -0.51 -1.26 -6.95
CA ALA A 45 -1.43 -1.29 -8.08
C ALA A 45 -1.48 0.06 -8.81
N ALA A 46 -1.29 1.18 -8.09
CA ALA A 46 -1.20 2.52 -8.67
C ALA A 46 0.19 2.87 -9.21
N GLY A 47 1.22 2.03 -8.98
CA GLY A 47 2.60 2.34 -9.35
C GLY A 47 3.22 3.51 -8.56
N LEU A 48 2.75 3.74 -7.34
CA LEU A 48 3.19 4.83 -6.47
C LEU A 48 4.33 4.40 -5.52
N GLU A 49 5.16 5.37 -5.13
CA GLU A 49 6.13 5.19 -4.05
C GLU A 49 5.44 5.38 -2.69
N LEU A 50 5.56 4.40 -1.80
CA LEU A 50 5.16 4.53 -0.41
C LEU A 50 6.34 5.10 0.39
N VAL A 51 6.17 6.31 0.92
CA VAL A 51 7.15 6.96 1.79
C VAL A 51 6.66 6.87 3.24
N THR A 52 7.41 6.22 4.13
CA THR A 52 6.99 5.99 5.52
C THR A 52 8.18 5.83 6.47
N PHE A 53 7.95 5.96 7.78
CA PHE A 53 8.93 5.57 8.81
C PHE A 53 8.78 4.10 9.24
N ASP A 54 7.69 3.44 8.83
CA ASP A 54 7.41 2.07 9.23
C ASP A 54 8.16 1.03 8.39
N ALA A 55 9.17 0.40 9.01
CA ALA A 55 9.97 -0.65 8.38
C ALA A 55 9.19 -1.95 8.12
N GLY A 56 8.00 -2.14 8.70
CA GLY A 56 7.13 -3.29 8.47
C GLY A 56 6.75 -3.48 6.99
N PHE A 57 6.71 -2.40 6.22
CA PHE A 57 6.40 -2.42 4.79
C PHE A 57 7.46 -3.13 3.93
N ARG A 58 8.66 -3.39 4.47
CA ARG A 58 9.67 -4.23 3.80
C ARG A 58 9.18 -5.66 3.53
N SER A 59 8.15 -6.10 4.24
CA SER A 59 7.57 -7.44 4.07
C SER A 59 6.68 -7.59 2.83
N PHE A 60 6.35 -6.49 2.12
CA PHE A 60 5.50 -6.54 0.92
C PHE A 60 6.35 -6.58 -0.36
N PRO A 61 6.38 -7.71 -1.09
CA PRO A 61 7.24 -7.86 -2.26
C PRO A 61 6.79 -6.98 -3.43
N GLY A 62 7.77 -6.35 -4.09
CA GLY A 62 7.55 -5.47 -5.24
C GLY A 62 6.98 -4.09 -4.90
N LEU A 63 6.88 -3.73 -3.62
CA LEU A 63 6.46 -2.39 -3.21
C LEU A 63 7.60 -1.40 -3.44
N HIS A 64 7.33 -0.28 -4.11
CA HIS A 64 8.26 0.84 -4.20
C HIS A 64 8.25 1.58 -2.85
N LEU A 65 9.19 1.26 -1.97
CA LEU A 65 9.22 1.73 -0.59
C LEU A 65 10.42 2.66 -0.35
N ARG A 66 10.15 3.86 0.16
CA ARG A 66 11.15 4.78 0.72
C ARG A 66 10.96 4.89 2.22
N LEU A 67 11.96 4.45 2.97
CA LEU A 67 11.97 4.63 4.42
C LEU A 67 12.61 5.96 4.79
N LEU A 68 11.94 6.71 5.65
CA LEU A 68 12.46 7.92 6.26
C LEU A 68 13.16 7.57 7.57
N SER A 69 14.26 8.27 7.84
CA SER A 69 15.10 8.15 9.04
C SER A 69 14.91 9.33 9.98
#